data_AF-A0A662V428-F1
#
_entry.id   AF-A0A662V428-F1
#
_cell.length_a   1.000
_cell.length_b   1.000
_cell.length_c   1.000
_cell.angle_alpha   90.00
_cell.angle_beta   90.00
_cell.angle_gamma   90.00
#
_symmetry.space_group_name_H-M   'P 1'
#
loop_
_entity.id
_entity.type
_entity.pdbx_description
1 polymer ?
#
loop_
_entity_poly.entity_id
_entity_poly.type
_entity_poly.pdbx_seq_one_letter_code
_entity_poly.pdbx_strand_id
1 'polypeptide(L)'
;MSNKEKALLILAEYGEVKETRIVEGTPHAVVKEVVRSVLDIWNPITSDLLVVRHRHEIRLRLPITKEQYELYSRYNLRRIGGDLAAFEVPVYIVSYENKWVNNDLVDVKIVMVSPYIDENVKKQLEELAESITSVEQEG
;
A
#
# COMPACT_ATOMS: atom_id res chain seq x y z
N MET A 1 26.69 -0.84 10.81
CA MET A 1 25.68 -1.85 10.43
C MET A 1 24.90 -1.30 9.24
N SER A 2 24.93 -1.99 8.10
CA SER A 2 24.10 -1.58 6.95
C SER A 2 22.64 -1.78 7.35
N ASN A 3 21.88 -0.68 7.45
CA ASN A 3 20.46 -0.76 7.72
C ASN A 3 19.81 -1.29 6.43
N LYS A 4 19.58 -2.61 6.36
CA LYS A 4 18.94 -3.22 5.19
C LYS A 4 17.55 -2.62 5.02
N GLU A 5 17.26 -2.11 3.83
CA GLU A 5 15.92 -1.63 3.50
C GLU A 5 14.89 -2.76 3.66
N LYS A 6 13.70 -2.39 4.12
CA LYS A 6 12.57 -3.31 4.33
C LYS A 6 11.38 -2.82 3.53
N ALA A 7 10.68 -3.74 2.89
CA ALA A 7 9.41 -3.49 2.25
C ALA A 7 8.27 -4.10 3.08
N LEU A 8 7.15 -3.39 3.10
CA LEU A 8 5.88 -3.86 3.60
C LEU A 8 5.08 -4.46 2.44
N LEU A 9 4.55 -5.67 2.63
CA LEU A 9 3.59 -6.30 1.74
C LEU A 9 2.27 -6.44 2.49
N ILE A 10 1.17 -6.05 1.86
CA ILE A 10 -0.18 -6.22 2.36
C ILE A 10 -0.98 -6.95 1.29
N LEU A 11 -1.51 -8.12 1.61
CA LEU A 11 -2.50 -8.83 0.81
C LEU A 11 -3.88 -8.46 1.33
N ALA A 12 -4.70 -7.84 0.48
CA ALA A 12 -6.07 -7.50 0.79
C ALA A 12 -7.02 -8.15 -0.22
N GLU A 13 -8.16 -8.61 0.30
CA GLU A 13 -9.19 -9.30 -0.45
C GLU A 13 -10.57 -8.94 0.12
N TYR A 14 -11.49 -8.52 -0.75
CA TYR A 14 -12.89 -8.18 -0.40
C TYR A 14 -13.01 -7.26 0.82
N GLY A 15 -12.17 -6.23 0.91
CA GLY A 15 -12.22 -5.24 1.99
C GLY A 15 -11.55 -5.68 3.28
N GLU A 16 -10.83 -6.80 3.28
CA GLU A 16 -10.12 -7.30 4.46
C GLU A 16 -8.64 -7.54 4.17
N VAL A 17 -7.75 -7.11 5.08
CA VAL A 17 -6.35 -7.54 5.06
C VAL A 17 -6.26 -9.01 5.46
N LYS A 18 -5.84 -9.86 4.51
CA LYS A 18 -5.61 -11.29 4.75
C LYS A 18 -4.23 -11.54 5.33
N GLU A 19 -3.25 -10.71 4.94
CA GLU A 19 -1.88 -10.88 5.40
C GLU A 19 -1.07 -9.60 5.29
N THR A 20 -0.21 -9.37 6.29
CA THR A 20 0.82 -8.32 6.26
C THR A 20 2.18 -8.92 6.57
N ARG A 21 3.18 -8.66 5.72
CA ARG A 21 4.57 -9.12 5.90
C ARG A 21 5.55 -7.96 5.75
N ILE A 22 6.63 -8.02 6.52
CA ILE A 22 7.81 -7.17 6.33
C ILE A 22 8.93 -8.04 5.78
N VAL A 23 9.46 -7.70 4.62
CA VAL A 23 10.53 -8.46 3.95
C VAL A 23 11.77 -7.59 3.77
N GLU A 24 12.93 -8.22 3.64
CA GLU A 24 14.16 -7.52 3.25
C GLU A 24 14.11 -7.12 1.77
N GLY A 25 14.58 -5.92 1.45
CA GLY A 25 14.69 -5.43 0.09
C GLY A 25 14.01 -4.08 -0.15
N THR A 26 14.29 -3.50 -1.31
CA THR A 26 13.66 -2.25 -1.74
C THR A 26 12.26 -2.55 -2.30
N PRO A 27 11.29 -1.64 -2.17
CA PRO A 27 9.94 -1.85 -2.72
C PRO A 27 9.93 -2.15 -4.22
N HIS A 28 10.84 -1.53 -5.00
CA HIS A 28 10.95 -1.75 -6.45
C HIS A 28 11.46 -3.13 -6.83
N ALA A 29 12.29 -3.76 -5.99
CA ALA A 29 12.70 -5.14 -6.18
C ALA A 29 11.57 -6.09 -5.79
N VAL A 30 10.95 -5.85 -4.63
CA VAL A 30 9.88 -6.67 -4.08
C VAL A 30 8.64 -6.70 -4.98
N VAL A 31 8.22 -5.58 -5.55
CA VAL A 31 7.07 -5.55 -6.46
C VAL A 31 7.27 -6.44 -7.69
N LYS A 32 8.51 -6.58 -8.20
CA LYS A 32 8.79 -7.47 -9.34
C LYS A 32 8.62 -8.94 -8.97
N GLU A 33 9.07 -9.33 -7.77
CA GLU A 33 8.89 -10.70 -7.27
C GLU A 33 7.42 -11.00 -6.96
N VAL A 34 6.68 -10.01 -6.44
CA VAL A 34 5.22 -10.10 -6.27
C VAL A 34 4.53 -10.32 -7.61
N VAL A 35 4.84 -9.51 -8.63
CA VAL A 35 4.26 -9.68 -9.97
C VAL A 35 4.54 -11.07 -10.53
N ARG A 36 5.77 -11.58 -10.40
CA ARG A 36 6.11 -12.95 -10.83
C ARG A 36 5.26 -14.01 -10.11
N SER A 37 5.11 -13.88 -8.80
CA SER A 37 4.32 -14.82 -7.98
C SER A 37 2.83 -14.75 -8.32
N VAL A 38 2.34 -13.56 -8.64
CA VAL A 38 0.94 -13.31 -9.03
C VAL A 38 0.60 -13.93 -10.39
N LEU A 39 1.55 -13.97 -11.33
CA LEU A 39 1.33 -14.57 -12.66
C LEU A 39 0.91 -16.05 -12.58
N ASP A 40 1.33 -16.77 -11.53
CA ASP A 40 1.00 -18.19 -11.36
C ASP A 40 -0.47 -18.41 -10.89
N ILE A 41 -1.09 -17.40 -10.26
CA ILE A 41 -2.44 -17.50 -9.69
C ILE A 41 -3.48 -16.63 -10.40
N TRP A 42 -3.03 -15.67 -11.21
CA TRP A 42 -3.90 -14.76 -11.96
C TRP A 42 -4.66 -15.50 -13.07
N ASN A 43 -5.97 -15.24 -13.17
CA ASN A 43 -6.80 -15.75 -14.26
C ASN A 43 -7.05 -14.66 -15.32
N PRO A 44 -6.39 -14.75 -16.50
CA PRO A 44 -6.52 -13.74 -17.56
C PRO A 44 -7.87 -13.79 -18.30
N ILE A 45 -8.70 -14.82 -18.07
CA ILE A 45 -10.04 -14.92 -18.67
C ILE A 45 -11.03 -14.02 -17.93
N THR A 46 -10.84 -13.81 -16.62
CA THR A 46 -11.84 -13.18 -15.75
C THR A 46 -11.41 -11.84 -15.15
N SER A 47 -10.14 -11.46 -15.29
CA SER A 47 -9.60 -10.25 -14.66
C SER A 47 -8.39 -9.72 -15.43
N ASP A 48 -8.19 -8.41 -15.37
CA ASP A 48 -6.95 -7.78 -15.83
C ASP A 48 -5.85 -7.93 -14.77
N LEU A 49 -4.58 -7.83 -15.17
CA LEU A 49 -3.45 -7.69 -14.25
C LEU A 49 -2.92 -6.27 -14.33
N LEU A 50 -3.04 -5.52 -13.24
CA LEU A 50 -2.64 -4.11 -13.17
C LEU A 50 -1.56 -3.90 -12.12
N VAL A 51 -0.53 -3.13 -12.48
CA VAL A 51 0.53 -2.69 -11.57
C VAL A 51 0.56 -1.18 -11.57
N VAL A 52 0.03 -0.58 -10.50
CA VAL A 52 -0.10 0.86 -10.37
C VAL A 52 0.88 1.38 -9.32
N ARG A 53 1.61 2.45 -9.64
CA ARG A 53 2.47 3.15 -8.69
C ARG A 53 1.92 4.55 -8.46
N HIS A 54 1.77 4.94 -7.20
CA HIS A 54 1.47 6.32 -6.83
C HIS A 54 2.16 6.71 -5.52
N ARG A 55 2.05 7.99 -5.14
CA ARG A 55 2.50 8.50 -3.84
C ARG A 55 1.26 8.70 -2.98
N HIS A 56 1.16 7.96 -1.88
CA HIS A 56 0.05 8.04 -0.94
C HIS A 56 0.37 9.03 0.19
N GLU A 57 -0.55 9.92 0.52
CA GLU A 57 -0.41 10.89 1.61
C GLU A 57 -0.73 10.23 2.95
N ILE A 58 0.25 10.16 3.85
CA ILE A 58 0.05 9.74 5.24
C ILE A 58 -0.15 10.98 6.10
N ARG A 59 -1.17 10.96 6.95
CA ARG A 59 -1.51 12.07 7.85
C ARG A 59 -1.11 11.77 9.29
N LEU A 60 -0.64 12.81 9.98
CA LEU A 60 -0.11 12.74 11.34
C LEU A 60 -0.65 13.89 12.18
N ARG A 61 -0.89 13.63 13.47
CA ARG A 61 -1.11 14.67 14.48
C ARG A 61 0.22 15.09 15.12
N LEU A 62 0.33 16.37 15.41
CA LEU A 62 1.45 16.99 16.10
C LEU A 62 1.16 17.11 17.62
N PRO A 63 2.20 17.11 18.48
CA PRO A 63 3.62 16.98 18.15
C PRO A 63 4.02 15.54 17.78
N ILE A 64 5.00 15.42 16.87
CA ILE A 64 5.70 14.15 16.60
C ILE A 64 7.03 14.13 17.36
N THR A 65 7.53 12.93 17.63
CA THR A 65 8.83 12.71 18.25
C THR A 65 9.98 13.07 17.29
N LYS A 66 11.20 13.20 17.83
CA LYS A 66 12.39 13.48 17.02
C LYS A 66 12.68 12.34 16.05
N GLU A 67 12.53 11.11 16.53
CA GLU A 67 12.72 9.87 15.77
C GLU A 67 11.74 9.80 14.58
N GLN A 68 10.47 10.13 14.84
CA GLN A 68 9.45 10.24 13.79
C GLN A 68 9.79 11.34 12.79
N TYR A 69 10.24 12.50 13.24
CA TYR A 69 10.65 13.58 12.33
C TYR A 69 11.80 13.15 11.40
N GLU A 70 12.84 12.51 11.94
CA GLU A 70 13.98 12.00 11.16
C GLU A 70 13.56 10.94 10.13
N LEU A 71 12.55 10.14 10.45
CA LEU A 71 12.02 9.11 9.57
C LEU A 71 11.14 9.72 8.46
N TYR A 72 10.15 10.54 8.83
CA TYR A 72 9.14 11.08 7.92
C TYR A 72 9.69 12.20 7.02
N SER A 73 10.70 12.96 7.47
CA SER A 73 11.32 14.02 6.66
C SER A 73 11.92 13.52 5.34
N ARG A 74 12.31 12.24 5.29
CA ARG A 74 12.78 11.56 4.06
C ARG A 74 11.69 11.41 3.00
N TYR A 75 10.44 11.57 3.38
CA TYR A 75 9.25 11.36 2.55
C TYR A 75 8.46 12.66 2.32
N ASN A 76 9.15 13.81 2.25
CA ASN A 76 8.52 15.12 2.00
C ASN A 76 7.51 15.53 3.10
N LEU A 77 7.93 15.43 4.37
CA LEU A 77 7.15 15.88 5.52
C LEU A 77 6.87 17.40 5.43
N ARG A 78 5.59 17.76 5.53
CA ARG A 78 5.09 19.13 5.50
C ARG A 78 3.99 19.34 6.52
N ARG A 79 3.80 20.57 7.00
CA ARG A 79 2.59 20.94 7.72
C ARG A 79 1.45 21.15 6.72
N ILE A 80 0.26 20.65 7.06
CA ILE A 80 -0.94 20.81 6.24
C ILE A 80 -2.04 21.65 6.93
N GLY A 81 -1.78 22.13 8.15
CA GLY A 81 -2.63 23.09 8.87
C GLY A 81 -2.75 22.74 10.35
N GLY A 82 -2.87 23.76 11.22
CA GLY A 82 -3.07 23.56 12.66
C GLY A 82 -2.06 22.59 13.30
N ASP A 83 -2.60 21.53 13.88
CA ASP A 83 -1.90 20.41 14.52
C ASP A 83 -1.66 19.21 13.59
N LEU A 84 -1.77 19.39 12.27
CA LEU A 84 -1.61 18.33 11.28
C LEU A 84 -0.36 18.50 10.40
N ALA A 85 0.29 17.38 10.15
CA ALA A 85 1.35 17.22 9.17
C ALA A 85 1.05 16.05 8.25
N ALA A 86 1.66 16.05 7.07
CA ALA A 86 1.56 14.97 6.12
C ALA A 86 2.90 14.72 5.41
N PHE A 87 3.07 13.49 4.93
CA PHE A 87 4.19 13.08 4.10
C PHE A 87 3.73 12.04 3.09
N GLU A 88 4.58 11.69 2.13
CA GLU A 88 4.20 10.90 0.97
C GLU A 88 5.00 9.61 0.86
N VAL A 89 4.30 8.48 0.92
CA VAL A 89 4.88 7.14 0.80
C VAL A 89 4.67 6.61 -0.61
N PRO A 90 5.70 6.12 -1.31
CA PRO A 90 5.49 5.43 -2.58
C PRO A 90 4.80 4.09 -2.32
N VAL A 91 3.68 3.86 -3.00
CA VAL A 91 2.88 2.64 -2.92
C VAL A 91 2.76 2.02 -4.31
N TYR A 92 2.94 0.71 -4.37
CA TYR A 92 2.67 -0.12 -5.53
C TYR A 92 1.46 -1.00 -5.22
N ILE A 93 0.51 -1.06 -6.14
CA ILE A 93 -0.66 -1.93 -6.05
C ILE A 93 -0.58 -2.89 -7.23
N VAL A 94 -0.55 -4.19 -6.93
CA VAL A 94 -0.67 -5.27 -7.90
C VAL A 94 -2.08 -5.85 -7.78
N SER A 95 -2.97 -5.42 -8.66
CA SER A 95 -4.34 -5.95 -8.75
C SER A 95 -4.38 -7.12 -9.70
N TYR A 96 -4.82 -8.27 -9.21
CA TYR A 96 -4.82 -9.54 -9.95
C TYR A 96 -6.16 -10.27 -9.91
N GLU A 97 -7.14 -9.69 -9.23
CA GLU A 97 -8.54 -10.02 -9.41
C GLU A 97 -9.33 -8.71 -9.34
N ASN A 98 -9.99 -8.36 -10.44
CA ASN A 98 -10.78 -7.14 -10.59
C ASN A 98 -11.95 -7.41 -11.53
N LYS A 99 -12.99 -6.58 -11.43
CA LYS A 99 -14.23 -6.74 -12.20
C LYS A 99 -14.76 -5.38 -12.62
N TRP A 100 -15.37 -5.33 -13.80
CA TRP A 100 -16.10 -4.16 -14.26
C TRP A 100 -17.48 -4.12 -13.59
N VAL A 101 -17.75 -3.08 -12.81
CA VAL A 101 -19.06 -2.81 -12.19
C VAL A 101 -19.46 -1.40 -12.60
N ASN A 102 -20.61 -1.25 -13.26
CA ASN A 102 -21.13 0.06 -13.67
C ASN A 102 -20.12 0.97 -14.41
N ASN A 103 -19.28 0.36 -15.27
CA ASN A 103 -18.20 1.02 -16.04
C ASN A 103 -16.95 1.43 -15.23
N ASP A 104 -16.89 1.10 -13.94
CA ASP A 104 -15.70 1.25 -13.11
C ASP A 104 -15.01 -0.10 -12.90
N LEU A 105 -13.68 -0.09 -12.86
CA LEU A 105 -12.92 -1.28 -12.52
C LEU A 105 -12.77 -1.35 -10.99
N VAL A 106 -13.37 -2.38 -10.40
CA VAL A 106 -13.31 -2.64 -8.95
C VAL A 106 -12.24 -3.69 -8.68
N ASP A 107 -11.24 -3.31 -7.90
CA ASP A 107 -10.21 -4.22 -7.41
C ASP A 107 -10.78 -5.11 -6.31
N VAL A 108 -10.62 -6.43 -6.44
CA VAL A 108 -11.14 -7.41 -5.49
C VAL A 108 -10.02 -8.02 -4.67
N LYS A 109 -8.90 -8.36 -5.32
CA LYS A 109 -7.69 -8.86 -4.66
C LYS A 109 -6.48 -8.09 -5.14
N ILE A 110 -5.74 -7.57 -4.17
CA ILE A 110 -4.51 -6.82 -4.43
C ILE A 110 -3.37 -7.31 -3.55
N VAL A 111 -2.15 -7.14 -4.05
CA VAL A 111 -0.96 -7.07 -3.20
C VAL A 111 -0.42 -5.65 -3.25
N MET A 112 -0.41 -4.97 -2.10
CA MET A 112 0.19 -3.67 -1.94
C MET A 112 1.64 -3.82 -1.46
N VAL A 113 2.57 -3.05 -2.05
CA VAL A 113 3.97 -3.00 -1.66
C VAL A 113 4.37 -1.56 -1.39
N SER A 114 5.06 -1.31 -0.28
CA SER A 114 5.58 0.00 0.10
C SER A 114 6.87 -0.13 0.93
N PRO A 115 7.64 0.94 1.17
CA PRO A 115 8.67 0.93 2.20
C PRO A 115 8.05 0.68 3.57
N TYR A 116 8.66 -0.19 4.38
CA TYR A 116 8.29 -0.25 5.80
C TYR A 116 8.91 0.94 6.54
N ILE A 117 8.05 1.77 7.13
CA ILE A 117 8.42 2.99 7.84
C ILE A 117 8.27 2.75 9.35
N ASP A 118 7.03 2.63 9.81
CA ASP A 118 6.68 2.21 11.17
C ASP A 118 5.27 1.62 11.22
N GLU A 119 4.82 1.20 12.41
CA GLU A 119 3.50 0.60 12.61
C GLU A 119 2.32 1.56 12.36
N ASN A 120 2.49 2.88 12.56
CA ASN A 120 1.43 3.83 12.29
C ASN A 120 1.20 3.97 10.77
N VAL A 121 2.29 4.04 9.99
CA VAL A 121 2.20 4.04 8.52
C VAL A 121 1.61 2.74 8.02
N LYS A 122 2.08 1.60 8.53
CA LYS A 122 1.56 0.28 8.17
C LYS A 122 0.05 0.23 8.36
N LYS A 123 -0.48 0.66 9.51
CA LYS A 123 -1.90 0.65 9.79
C LYS A 123 -2.70 1.51 8.79
N GLN A 124 -2.25 2.72 8.48
CA GLN A 124 -2.92 3.56 7.48
C GLN A 124 -2.90 2.93 6.07
N LEU A 125 -1.84 2.19 5.73
CA LEU A 125 -1.76 1.46 4.46
C LEU A 125 -2.62 0.18 4.44
N GLU A 126 -2.80 -0.47 5.59
CA GLU A 126 -3.76 -1.57 5.76
C GLU A 126 -5.19 -1.06 5.54
N GLU A 127 -5.58 0.05 6.19
CA GLU A 127 -6.87 0.72 5.98
C GLU A 127 -7.07 1.14 4.51
N LEU A 128 -6.01 1.64 3.85
CA LEU A 128 -6.05 1.93 2.42
C LEU A 128 -6.30 0.66 1.58
N ALA A 129 -5.60 -0.44 1.86
CA ALA A 129 -5.74 -1.69 1.11
C ALA A 129 -7.15 -2.30 1.26
N GLU A 130 -7.73 -2.21 2.46
CA GLU A 130 -9.13 -2.56 2.72
C GLU A 130 -10.06 -1.68 1.89
N SER A 131 -9.88 -0.36 1.93
CA SER A 131 -10.75 0.56 1.19
C SER A 131 -10.73 0.31 -0.34
N ILE A 132 -9.56 -0.01 -0.91
CA ILE A 132 -9.41 -0.31 -2.35
C ILE A 132 -10.19 -1.57 -2.73
N THR A 133 -10.19 -2.58 -1.86
CA THR A 133 -10.81 -3.88 -2.14
C THR A 133 -12.23 -4.01 -1.59
N SER A 134 -12.75 -2.95 -0.99
CA SER A 134 -14.11 -2.91 -0.46
C SER A 134 -15.07 -2.74 -1.63
N VAL A 135 -15.73 -3.84 -2.01
CA VAL A 135 -16.83 -3.78 -2.96
C VAL A 135 -18.02 -3.15 -2.22
N GLU A 136 -18.50 -1.98 -2.67
CA GLU A 136 -19.78 -1.46 -2.18
C GLU A 136 -20.85 -2.53 -2.41
N GLN A 137 -21.41 -3.07 -1.33
CA GLN A 137 -22.57 -3.93 -1.42
C GLN A 137 -23.74 -3.05 -1.85
N GLU A 138 -24.12 -3.10 -3.13
CA GLU A 138 -25.47 -2.68 -3.53
C GLU A 138 -26.46 -3.54 -2.73
N GLY A 139 -27.07 -2.94 -1.70
CA GLY A 139 -28.18 -3.51 -0.95
C GLY A 139 -29.51 -3.36 -1.67
#